data_AF-A0A9W9I472-F1
#
_entry.id   AF-A0A9W9I472-F1
#
_cell.length_a   1.000
_cell.length_b   1.000
_cell.length_c   1.000
_cell.angle_alpha   90.00
_cell.angle_beta   90.00
_cell.angle_gamma   90.00
#
_symmetry.space_group_name_H-M   'P 1'
#
loop_
_entity.id
_entity.type
_entity.pdbx_description
1 polymer ?
#
loop_
_entity_poly.entity_id
_entity_poly.type
_entity_poly.pdbx_seq_one_letter_code
_entity_poly.pdbx_strand_id
1 'polypeptide(L)' 'MGNGAKASMKRERNAADKGKTAKSQTKSNEKAMTIQCKVCLQTFLQTTKAPALLEHASNKHKKGLADCFPGVTPA' A
#
# COMPACT_ATOMS: atom_id res chain seq x y z
N MET A 1 22.67 39.01 -22.74
CA MET A 1 22.97 37.59 -23.08
C MET A 1 22.72 36.75 -21.82
N GLY A 2 21.51 36.23 -21.65
CA GLY A 2 21.03 35.68 -20.39
C GLY A 2 20.81 34.16 -20.42
N ASN A 3 21.40 33.47 -19.42
CA ASN A 3 21.08 32.21 -18.73
C ASN A 3 20.04 31.18 -19.30
N GLY A 4 19.83 31.09 -20.62
CA GLY A 4 18.92 30.12 -21.23
C GLY A 4 19.47 28.68 -21.24
N ALA A 5 20.80 28.54 -21.35
CA ALA A 5 21.46 27.24 -21.43
C ALA A 5 21.35 26.43 -20.12
N LYS A 6 21.49 27.07 -18.94
CA LYS A 6 21.32 26.38 -17.66
C LYS A 6 19.87 25.97 -17.41
N ALA A 7 18.89 26.78 -17.84
CA ALA A 7 17.48 26.45 -17.72
C ALA A 7 17.09 25.26 -18.62
N SER A 8 17.67 25.17 -19.82
CA SER A 8 17.45 24.02 -20.72
C SER A 8 18.07 22.74 -20.16
N MET A 9 19.33 22.78 -19.70
CA MET A 9 19.97 21.61 -19.06
C MET A 9 19.25 21.16 -17.78
N LYS A 10 18.70 22.09 -16.99
CA LYS A 10 17.92 21.73 -15.80
C LYS A 10 16.61 21.04 -16.17
N ARG A 11 15.91 21.52 -17.21
CA ARG A 11 14.68 20.87 -17.71
C ARG A 11 14.98 19.49 -18.29
N GLU A 12 16.09 19.35 -19.03
CA GLU A 12 16.49 18.09 -19.66
C GLU A 12 16.94 17.04 -18.63
N ARG A 13 17.69 17.44 -17.59
CA ARG A 13 17.99 16.54 -16.46
C ARG A 13 16.73 16.13 -15.69
N ASN A 14 15.82 17.07 -15.43
CA ASN A 14 14.58 16.77 -14.72
C ASN A 14 13.62 15.90 -15.53
N ALA A 15 13.70 15.94 -16.87
CA ALA A 15 12.98 15.03 -17.76
C ALA A 15 13.62 13.63 -17.78
N ALA A 16 14.95 13.55 -17.77
CA ALA A 16 15.69 12.29 -17.68
C ALA A 16 15.45 11.55 -16.34
N ASP A 17 15.30 12.28 -15.23
CA ASP A 17 14.97 11.68 -13.92
C ASP A 17 13.52 11.20 -13.81
N LYS A 18 12.58 11.76 -14.59
CA LYS A 18 11.19 11.25 -14.67
C LYS A 18 11.11 9.86 -15.33
N GLY A 19 12.13 9.45 -16.07
CA GLY A 19 12.24 8.15 -16.72
C GLY A 19 12.81 7.04 -15.83
N LYS A 20 13.41 7.37 -14.67
CA LYS A 20 13.68 6.37 -13.65
C LYS A 20 12.35 6.10 -12.98
N THR A 21 11.76 4.94 -13.27
CA THR A 21 10.54 4.43 -12.61
C THR A 21 10.60 4.75 -11.13
N ALA A 22 9.96 5.84 -10.70
CA ALA A 22 9.84 6.13 -9.29
C ALA A 22 9.06 4.94 -8.74
N LYS A 23 9.75 4.05 -8.03
CA LYS A 23 9.14 2.98 -7.25
C LYS A 23 8.31 3.70 -6.20
N SER A 24 7.11 4.10 -6.59
CA SER A 24 6.17 4.78 -5.73
C SER A 24 5.87 3.79 -4.62
N GLN A 25 6.38 4.08 -3.42
CA GLN A 25 6.09 3.31 -2.23
C GLN A 25 4.57 3.15 -2.05
N THR A 26 3.79 4.15 -2.45
CA THR A 26 2.33 4.12 -2.51
C THR A 26 1.81 2.97 -3.36
N LYS A 27 2.29 2.81 -4.60
CA LYS A 27 1.88 1.69 -5.48
C LYS A 27 2.26 0.33 -4.92
N SER A 28 3.40 0.23 -4.23
CA SER A 28 3.81 -0.99 -3.55
C SER A 28 2.91 -1.30 -2.34
N ASN A 29 2.53 -0.27 -1.58
CA ASN A 29 1.65 -0.39 -0.42
C ASN A 29 0.21 -0.76 -0.82
N GLU A 30 -0.31 -0.21 -1.92
CA GLU A 30 -1.63 -0.57 -2.48
C GLU A 30 -1.67 -2.05 -2.88
N LYS A 31 -0.61 -2.54 -3.53
CA LYS A 31 -0.49 -3.98 -3.88
C LYS A 31 -0.35 -4.88 -2.65
N ALA A 32 0.11 -4.35 -1.53
CA ALA A 32 0.24 -5.10 -0.30
C ALA A 32 -1.10 -5.28 0.43
N MET A 33 -2.19 -4.61 0.01
CA MET A 33 -3.52 -4.77 0.60
C MET A 33 -4.22 -6.06 0.13
N THR A 34 -3.65 -7.22 0.46
CA THR A 34 -4.13 -8.53 0.00
C THR A 34 -5.10 -9.23 0.96
N ILE A 35 -5.16 -8.81 2.22
CA ILE A 35 -6.05 -9.39 3.22
C ILE A 35 -7.38 -8.64 3.19
N GLN A 36 -8.50 -9.33 3.03
CA GLN A 36 -9.83 -8.70 2.99
C GLN A 36 -10.75 -9.34 4.03
N CYS A 37 -11.46 -8.51 4.80
CA CYS A 37 -12.50 -8.99 5.71
C CYS A 37 -13.72 -9.43 4.89
N LYS A 38 -14.19 -10.66 5.10
CA LYS A 38 -15.35 -11.21 4.39
C LYS A 38 -16.67 -10.54 4.77
N VAL A 39 -16.74 -9.91 5.95
CA VAL A 39 -17.98 -9.32 6.48
C VAL A 39 -18.19 -7.90 5.98
N CYS A 40 -17.19 -7.02 6.07
CA CYS A 40 -17.30 -5.62 5.68
C CYS A 40 -16.45 -5.21 4.47
N LEU A 41 -15.74 -6.16 3.85
CA LEU A 41 -14.90 -5.95 2.66
C LEU A 41 -13.77 -4.93 2.85
N GLN A 42 -13.45 -4.57 4.10
CA GLN A 42 -12.27 -3.76 4.41
C GLN A 42 -11.01 -4.53 4.07
N THR A 43 -10.08 -3.85 3.40
CA THR A 43 -8.78 -4.39 3.02
C THR A 43 -7.72 -4.03 4.05
N PHE A 44 -6.76 -4.93 4.24
CA PHE A 44 -5.68 -4.84 5.20
C PHE A 44 -4.38 -5.23 4.49
N LEU A 45 -3.27 -4.68 4.98
CA LEU A 45 -1.96 -5.03 4.46
C LEU A 45 -1.62 -6.48 4.77
N GLN A 46 -0.93 -7.16 3.87
CA GLN A 46 -0.41 -8.51 4.04
C GLN A 46 0.47 -8.65 5.29
N THR A 47 1.12 -7.57 5.70
CA THR A 47 1.99 -7.51 6.86
C THR A 47 1.23 -7.34 8.19
N THR A 48 -0.09 -7.12 8.14
CA THR A 48 -0.93 -7.00 9.34
C THR A 48 -0.91 -8.33 10.11
N LYS A 49 -0.61 -8.23 11.42
CA LYS A 49 -0.49 -9.39 12.30
C LYS A 49 -1.87 -9.87 12.77
N ALA A 50 -1.97 -11.17 13.09
CA ALA A 50 -3.18 -11.80 13.63
C ALA A 50 -3.88 -11.04 14.77
N PRO A 51 -3.20 -10.47 15.79
CA PRO A 51 -3.88 -9.72 16.85
C PRO A 51 -4.65 -8.49 16.34
N ALA A 52 -4.12 -7.77 15.34
CA ALA A 52 -4.81 -6.61 14.77
C ALA A 52 -6.05 -7.02 13.95
N LEU A 53 -5.98 -8.15 13.25
CA LEU A 53 -7.13 -8.71 12.53
C LEU A 53 -8.19 -9.26 13.49
N LEU A 54 -7.76 -9.85 14.61
CA LEU A 54 -8.66 -10.31 15.66
C LEU A 54 -9.36 -9.13 16.33
N GLU A 55 -8.64 -8.04 16.59
CA GLU A 55 -9.24 -6.81 17.11
C GLU A 55 -10.32 -6.27 16.17
N HIS A 56 -10.07 -6.26 14.86
CA HIS A 56 -11.09 -5.91 13.88
C HIS A 56 -12.31 -6.84 13.96
N ALA A 57 -12.09 -8.16 13.97
CA ALA A 57 -13.15 -9.15 14.00
C ALA A 57 -14.01 -9.02 15.28
N SER A 58 -13.36 -8.87 16.44
CA SER A 58 -14.00 -8.75 17.74
C SER A 58 -14.73 -7.41 17.92
N ASN A 59 -14.10 -6.28 17.57
CA ASN A 59 -14.67 -4.95 17.82
C ASN A 59 -15.71 -4.53 16.79
N LYS A 60 -15.56 -4.93 15.52
CA LYS A 60 -16.50 -4.54 14.45
C LYS A 60 -17.61 -5.56 14.25
N HIS A 61 -17.31 -6.84 14.36
CA HIS A 61 -18.23 -7.90 13.98
C HIS A 61 -18.61 -8.82 15.14
N LYS A 62 -17.99 -8.66 16.31
CA LYS A 62 -18.15 -9.56 17.48
C LYS A 62 -17.92 -11.03 17.10
N LYS A 63 -16.98 -11.25 16.17
CA LYS A 63 -16.67 -12.55 15.57
C LYS A 63 -15.20 -12.91 15.77
N GLY A 64 -14.88 -14.19 15.61
CA GLY A 64 -13.50 -14.67 15.62
C GLY A 64 -12.76 -14.41 14.31
N LEU A 65 -11.42 -14.51 14.37
CA LEU A 65 -10.53 -14.32 13.22
C LEU A 65 -10.93 -15.19 12.02
N ALA A 66 -11.25 -16.47 12.26
CA ALA A 66 -11.59 -17.43 11.19
C ALA A 66 -12.89 -17.08 10.44
N ASP A 67 -13.84 -16.41 11.09
CA ASP A 67 -15.12 -16.04 10.47
C ASP A 67 -14.97 -14.79 9.58
N CYS A 68 -14.16 -13.83 10.02
CA CYS A 68 -13.89 -12.61 9.26
C CYS A 68 -12.80 -12.78 8.20
N PHE A 69 -11.79 -13.61 8.46
CA PHE A 69 -10.60 -13.78 7.63
C PHE A 69 -10.29 -15.27 7.40
N PRO A 70 -11.11 -15.99 6.61
CA PRO A 70 -10.96 -17.45 6.42
C PRO A 70 -9.67 -17.86 5.69
N GLY A 71 -8.98 -16.93 5.03
CA GLY A 71 -7.71 -17.18 4.33
C GLY A 71 -6.46 -16.84 5.15
N VAL A 72 -6.60 -16.33 6.38
CA VAL A 72 -5.47 -15.99 7.24
C VAL A 72 -5.30 -17.14 8.23
N THR A 73 -4.50 -18.14 7.86
CA THR A 73 -4.01 -19.14 8.81
C THR A 73 -2.99 -18.49 9.74
N PRO A 74 -3.21 -18.46 11.06
CA PRO A 74 -2.15 -18.08 11.99
C PRO A 74 -1.05 -19.15 11.90
N ALA A 75 0.09 -18.79 11.33
CA ALA A 75 1.31 -19.58 11.43
C ALA A 75 1.89 -19.46 12.84
#